data_AF-A0A518ANE7-F1
#
_entry.id   AF-A0A518ANE7-F1
#
_cell.length_a   1.000
_cell.length_b   1.000
_cell.length_c   1.000
_cell.angle_alpha   90.00
_cell.angle_beta   90.00
_cell.angle_gamma   90.00
#
_symmetry.space_group_name_H-M   'P 1'
#
loop_
_entity.id
_entity.type
_entity.pdbx_description
1 polymer ?
#
loop_
_entity_poly.entity_id
_entity_poly.type
_entity_poly.pdbx_seq_one_letter_code
_entity_poly.pdbx_strand_id
1 'polypeptide(L)'
;MCRYSYQTYKSHFACFDCRKTFKKKAMVDWAEQKGLSRTYHQLFVNRGQQLEKVEARLGITWSEFRQQYYDDVSTCPQCGKAMAAMGLDFRAPKKQDVIAWEVVRDLNDRGFSFAGSGCSVGYTPPRRLRQVDAFFARHQRLSKGRKLLDKFAAK
;
A
#
# COMPACT_ATOMS: atom_id res chain seq x y z
N MET A 1 -19.61 9.06 5.21
CA MET A 1 -19.66 8.01 4.17
C MET A 1 -18.24 7.67 3.74
N CYS A 2 -17.86 6.38 3.68
CA CYS A 2 -16.53 5.97 3.24
C CYS A 2 -16.39 6.21 1.73
N ARG A 3 -15.41 7.03 1.34
CA ARG A 3 -15.14 7.42 -0.07
C ARG A 3 -14.98 6.22 -1.02
N TYR A 4 -14.63 5.04 -0.49
CA TYR A 4 -14.32 3.83 -1.25
C TYR A 4 -15.47 2.81 -1.31
N SER A 5 -16.66 3.14 -0.80
CA SER A 5 -17.77 2.18 -0.69
C SER A 5 -18.46 1.83 -2.02
N TYR A 6 -18.40 2.71 -3.03
CA TYR A 6 -19.21 2.58 -4.26
C TYR A 6 -18.38 2.33 -5.53
N GLN A 7 -17.05 2.34 -5.46
CA GLN A 7 -16.18 2.17 -6.62
C GLN A 7 -14.94 1.35 -6.25
N THR A 8 -14.50 0.47 -7.15
CA THR A 8 -13.23 -0.25 -7.05
C THR A 8 -12.08 0.71 -7.34
N TYR A 9 -11.57 1.34 -6.29
CA TYR A 9 -10.44 2.25 -6.42
C TYR A 9 -9.15 1.48 -6.74
N LYS A 10 -8.44 1.97 -7.76
CA LYS A 10 -7.14 1.44 -8.21
C LYS A 10 -6.03 2.00 -7.32
N SER A 11 -5.11 1.13 -6.89
CA SER A 11 -3.94 1.58 -6.14
C SER A 11 -3.01 2.37 -7.04
N HIS A 12 -2.43 3.43 -6.49
CA HIS A 12 -1.41 4.21 -7.15
C HIS A 12 -0.06 3.53 -6.99
N PHE A 13 0.67 3.38 -8.10
CA PHE A 13 2.05 2.90 -8.10
C PHE A 13 3.00 4.01 -8.48
N ALA A 14 4.12 4.12 -7.78
CA ALA A 14 5.14 5.14 -8.02
C ALA A 14 6.46 4.51 -8.45
N CYS A 15 7.02 5.01 -9.56
CA CYS A 15 8.40 4.76 -9.93
C CYS A 15 9.26 5.92 -9.45
N PHE A 16 10.12 5.69 -8.46
CA PHE A 16 10.97 6.73 -7.88
C PHE A 16 12.14 7.14 -8.77
N ASP A 17 12.60 6.26 -9.67
CA ASP A 17 13.62 6.60 -10.68
C ASP A 17 13.05 7.54 -11.75
N CYS A 18 11.86 7.20 -12.27
CA CYS A 18 11.20 8.01 -13.30
C CYS A 18 10.50 9.25 -12.73
N ARG A 19 10.27 9.29 -11.41
CA ARG A 19 9.44 10.29 -10.72
C ARG A 19 8.06 10.41 -11.35
N LYS A 20 7.41 9.26 -11.53
CA LYS A 20 6.09 9.13 -12.16
C LYS A 20 5.19 8.17 -11.41
N THR A 21 3.90 8.44 -11.52
CA THR A 21 2.84 7.63 -10.91
C THR A 21 1.96 7.04 -11.99
N PHE A 22 1.58 5.78 -11.80
CA PHE A 22 0.74 5.03 -12.70
C PHE A 22 -0.45 4.49 -11.91
N LYS A 23 -1.64 4.55 -12.53
CA LYS A 23 -2.80 3.79 -12.05
C LYS A 23 -2.69 2.40 -12.66
N LYS A 24 -2.67 1.37 -11.83
CA LYS A 24 -2.59 -0.01 -12.30
C LYS A 24 -3.94 -0.71 -12.15
N LYS A 25 -4.05 -1.92 -12.73
CA LYS A 25 -5.25 -2.77 -12.62
C LYS A 25 -5.60 -2.96 -11.13
N ALA A 26 -6.88 -2.90 -10.78
CA ALA A 26 -7.26 -3.24 -9.42
C ALA A 26 -7.01 -4.73 -9.18
N MET A 27 -6.81 -5.14 -7.93
CA MET A 27 -6.58 -6.55 -7.59
C MET A 27 -7.76 -7.43 -8.00
N VAL A 28 -8.99 -6.91 -7.93
CA VAL A 28 -10.20 -7.60 -8.41
C VAL A 28 -10.16 -7.81 -9.93
N ASP A 29 -9.84 -6.78 -10.71
CA ASP A 29 -9.74 -6.86 -12.17
C ASP A 29 -8.61 -7.81 -12.60
N TRP A 30 -7.49 -7.78 -11.88
CA TRP A 30 -6.35 -8.69 -12.11
C TRP A 30 -6.72 -10.14 -11.81
N ALA A 31 -7.42 -10.38 -10.69
CA ALA A 31 -7.89 -11.70 -10.32
C ALA A 31 -8.85 -12.26 -11.37
N GLU A 32 -9.75 -11.43 -11.91
CA GLU A 32 -10.66 -11.81 -12.98
C GLU A 32 -9.92 -12.24 -14.25
N GLN A 33 -8.94 -11.46 -14.69
CA GLN A 33 -8.13 -11.79 -15.87
C GLN A 33 -7.33 -13.09 -15.72
N LYS A 34 -7.00 -13.49 -14.49
CA LYS A 34 -6.28 -14.74 -14.19
C LYS A 34 -7.21 -15.92 -13.90
N GLY A 35 -8.54 -15.73 -13.95
CA GLY A 35 -9.51 -16.76 -13.55
C GLY A 35 -9.57 -17.03 -12.04
N LEU A 36 -9.04 -16.11 -11.22
CA LEU A 36 -8.92 -16.22 -9.77
C LEU A 36 -10.00 -15.44 -9.01
N SER A 37 -11.07 -14.96 -9.68
CA SER A 37 -12.13 -14.17 -9.05
C SER A 37 -12.72 -14.82 -7.80
N ARG A 38 -12.97 -16.13 -7.85
CA ARG A 38 -13.54 -16.89 -6.72
C ARG A 38 -12.56 -16.94 -5.54
N THR A 39 -11.28 -17.19 -5.81
CA THR A 39 -10.21 -17.21 -4.81
C THR A 39 -10.07 -15.85 -4.15
N TYR A 40 -9.98 -14.79 -4.94
CA TYR A 40 -9.93 -13.41 -4.46
C TYR A 40 -11.12 -13.09 -3.55
N HIS A 41 -12.35 -13.35 -4.01
CA HIS A 41 -13.55 -13.04 -3.23
C HIS A 41 -13.57 -13.77 -1.89
N GLN A 42 -13.22 -15.06 -1.87
CA GLN A 42 -13.19 -15.84 -0.64
C GLN A 42 -12.14 -15.32 0.35
N LEU A 43 -10.93 -15.01 -0.11
CA LEU A 43 -9.89 -14.45 0.75
C LEU A 43 -10.27 -13.04 1.24
N PHE A 44 -10.83 -12.20 0.36
CA PHE A 44 -11.16 -10.82 0.66
C PHE A 44 -12.29 -10.69 1.68
N VAL A 45 -13.41 -11.42 1.50
CA VAL A 45 -14.58 -11.34 2.40
C VAL A 45 -14.28 -11.93 3.77
N ASN A 46 -13.40 -12.93 3.85
CA ASN A 46 -13.00 -13.57 5.11
C ASN A 46 -11.75 -12.92 5.72
N ARG A 47 -11.32 -11.75 5.21
CA ARG A 47 -10.13 -11.06 5.73
C ARG A 47 -10.40 -10.54 7.15
N GLY A 48 -9.94 -11.29 8.14
CA GLY A 48 -10.08 -11.00 9.57
C GLY A 48 -11.05 -11.92 10.33
N GLN A 49 -11.86 -12.72 9.63
CA GLN A 49 -12.69 -13.76 10.24
C GLN A 49 -12.54 -15.06 9.44
N GLN A 50 -12.12 -16.14 10.10
CA GLN A 50 -11.99 -17.48 9.47
C GLN A 50 -11.00 -17.57 8.30
N LEU A 51 -10.09 -16.59 8.15
CA LEU A 51 -9.12 -16.54 7.06
C LEU A 51 -8.30 -17.83 6.98
N GLU A 52 -7.79 -18.33 8.11
CA GLU A 52 -6.98 -19.56 8.17
C GLU A 52 -7.67 -20.79 7.56
N LYS A 53 -8.98 -20.96 7.83
CA LYS A 53 -9.77 -22.07 7.27
C LYS A 53 -9.92 -21.95 5.75
N VAL A 54 -10.08 -20.71 5.27
CA VAL A 54 -10.21 -20.42 3.84
C VAL A 54 -8.88 -20.61 3.13
N GLU A 55 -7.79 -20.14 3.72
CA GLU A 55 -6.43 -20.31 3.20
C GLU A 55 -6.05 -21.80 3.11
N ALA A 56 -6.33 -22.58 4.16
CA ALA A 56 -6.11 -24.04 4.15
C ALA A 56 -6.89 -24.76 3.05
N ARG A 57 -8.15 -24.34 2.80
CA ARG A 57 -9.00 -24.92 1.75
C ARG A 57 -8.54 -24.52 0.34
N LEU A 58 -8.02 -23.31 0.18
CA LEU A 58 -7.58 -22.79 -1.12
C LEU A 58 -6.13 -23.13 -1.46
N GLY A 59 -5.32 -23.53 -0.47
CA GLY A 59 -3.89 -23.80 -0.64
C GLY A 59 -3.07 -22.56 -0.97
N ILE A 60 -3.59 -21.37 -0.67
CA ILE A 60 -2.90 -20.09 -0.87
C ILE A 60 -3.30 -19.10 0.22
N THR A 61 -2.32 -18.42 0.78
CA THR A 61 -2.53 -17.36 1.77
C THR A 61 -2.90 -16.04 1.11
N TRP A 62 -3.54 -15.16 1.86
CA TRP A 62 -3.80 -13.80 1.41
C TRP A 62 -2.50 -13.01 1.14
N SER A 63 -1.42 -13.32 1.88
CA SER A 63 -0.11 -12.71 1.67
C SER A 63 0.49 -13.13 0.33
N GLU A 64 0.48 -14.42 0.01
CA GLU A 64 0.98 -14.95 -1.26
C GLU A 64 0.15 -14.45 -2.44
N PHE A 65 -1.18 -14.49 -2.34
CA PHE A 65 -2.07 -13.95 -3.38
C PHE A 65 -1.76 -12.47 -3.66
N ARG A 66 -1.57 -11.68 -2.61
CA ARG A 66 -1.20 -10.27 -2.72
C ARG A 66 0.19 -10.09 -3.34
N GLN A 67 1.16 -10.94 -3.01
CA GLN A 67 2.50 -10.88 -3.59
C GLN A 67 2.47 -11.15 -5.09
N GLN A 68 1.77 -12.20 -5.53
CA GLN A 68 1.58 -12.50 -6.95
C GLN A 68 0.99 -11.32 -7.72
N TYR A 69 -0.01 -10.65 -7.15
CA TYR A 69 -0.55 -9.42 -7.72
C TYR A 69 0.51 -8.32 -7.86
N TYR A 70 1.36 -8.11 -6.85
CA TYR A 70 2.39 -7.08 -6.92
C TYR A 70 3.48 -7.41 -7.95
N ASP A 71 3.87 -8.67 -8.06
CA ASP A 71 4.89 -9.10 -9.02
C ASP A 71 4.44 -8.83 -10.47
N ASP A 72 3.17 -9.11 -10.77
CA ASP A 72 2.59 -8.87 -12.10
C ASP A 72 2.41 -7.38 -12.43
N VAL A 73 2.16 -6.55 -11.42
CA VAL A 73 1.63 -5.19 -11.64
C VAL A 73 2.68 -4.09 -11.40
N SER A 74 3.70 -4.36 -10.58
CA SER A 74 4.68 -3.38 -10.10
C SER A 74 5.74 -2.97 -11.13
N THR A 75 5.78 -3.57 -12.32
CA THR A 75 6.78 -3.18 -13.34
C THR A 75 6.48 -1.80 -13.95
N CYS A 76 7.48 -0.93 -13.97
CA CYS A 76 7.40 0.41 -14.53
C CYS A 76 7.35 0.36 -16.07
N PRO A 77 6.31 0.92 -16.73
CA PRO A 77 6.22 0.94 -18.19
C PRO A 77 7.29 1.79 -18.89
N GLN A 78 8.07 2.59 -18.16
CA GLN A 78 9.06 3.48 -18.75
C GLN A 78 10.50 2.99 -18.63
N CYS A 79 10.85 2.36 -17.51
CA CYS A 79 12.24 1.97 -17.25
C CYS A 79 12.38 0.49 -16.86
N GLY A 80 11.29 -0.28 -16.81
CA GLY A 80 11.31 -1.70 -16.43
C GLY A 80 11.58 -2.00 -14.95
N LYS A 81 11.96 -1.00 -14.14
CA LYS A 81 12.20 -1.18 -12.70
C LYS A 81 10.91 -1.40 -11.91
N ALA A 82 11.04 -2.01 -10.73
CA ALA A 82 9.93 -2.18 -9.80
C ALA A 82 9.40 -0.83 -9.28
N MET A 83 8.09 -0.77 -9.04
CA MET A 83 7.39 0.39 -8.51
C MET A 83 6.82 0.08 -7.14
N ALA A 84 6.78 1.11 -6.30
CA ALA A 84 6.17 1.03 -4.98
C ALA A 84 4.65 1.18 -5.06
N ALA A 85 3.93 0.33 -4.32
CA ALA A 85 2.48 0.45 -4.13
C ALA A 85 2.19 1.51 -3.08
N MET A 86 1.78 2.70 -3.53
CA MET A 86 1.64 3.87 -2.65
C MET A 86 0.29 3.95 -1.95
N GLY A 87 -0.72 3.19 -2.38
CA GLY A 87 -2.06 3.20 -1.79
C GLY A 87 -3.08 4.03 -2.59
N LEU A 88 -4.27 4.22 -2.00
CA LEU A 88 -5.42 4.82 -2.69
C LEU A 88 -5.42 6.36 -2.61
N ASP A 89 -4.87 6.93 -1.54
CA ASP A 89 -4.86 8.38 -1.27
C ASP A 89 -3.55 9.06 -1.71
N PHE A 90 -2.71 8.37 -2.49
CA PHE A 90 -1.40 8.91 -2.87
C PHE A 90 -1.52 10.06 -3.87
N ARG A 91 -1.07 11.25 -3.45
CA ARG A 91 -0.91 12.40 -4.33
C ARG A 91 0.54 12.53 -4.76
N ALA A 92 0.79 12.29 -6.04
CA ALA A 92 2.13 12.37 -6.62
C ALA A 92 2.69 13.81 -6.53
N PRO A 93 3.96 13.99 -6.11
CA PRO A 93 4.65 15.26 -6.24
C PRO A 93 4.83 15.67 -7.72
N LYS A 94 5.15 16.94 -7.96
CA LYS A 94 5.55 17.39 -9.30
C LYS A 94 6.82 16.64 -9.73
N LYS A 95 6.94 16.27 -11.01
CA LYS A 95 8.08 15.47 -11.53
C LYS A 95 9.45 16.10 -11.23
N GLN A 96 9.53 17.43 -11.28
CA GLN A 96 10.77 18.20 -11.04
C GLN A 96 11.10 18.40 -9.56
N ASP A 97 10.18 18.08 -8.65
CA ASP A 97 10.36 18.27 -7.21
C ASP A 97 11.13 17.08 -6.60
N VAL A 98 12.44 17.06 -6.82
CA VAL A 98 13.31 15.94 -6.44
C VAL A 98 13.23 15.65 -4.95
N ILE A 99 13.23 16.71 -4.12
CA ILE A 99 13.19 16.58 -2.66
C ILE A 99 11.89 15.92 -2.21
N ALA A 100 10.74 16.32 -2.78
CA ALA A 100 9.47 15.69 -2.44
C ALA A 100 9.43 14.21 -2.85
N TRP A 101 10.04 13.84 -3.97
CA TRP A 101 10.14 12.43 -4.38
C TRP A 101 11.03 11.60 -3.46
N GLU A 102 12.13 12.17 -2.96
CA GLU A 102 12.99 11.52 -1.97
C GLU A 102 12.28 11.32 -0.63
N VAL A 103 11.51 12.33 -0.18
CA VAL A 103 10.69 12.21 1.03
C VAL A 103 9.69 11.08 0.90
N VAL A 104 8.98 11.00 -0.23
CA VAL A 104 7.99 9.93 -0.45
C VAL A 104 8.66 8.56 -0.55
N ARG A 105 9.86 8.47 -1.13
CA ARG A 105 10.67 7.25 -1.15
C ARG A 105 11.02 6.80 0.26
N ASP A 106 11.60 7.67 1.08
CA ASP A 106 11.98 7.37 2.47
C ASP A 106 10.76 6.96 3.32
N LEU A 107 9.60 7.62 3.12
CA LEU A 107 8.35 7.20 3.73
C LEU A 107 7.98 5.76 3.35
N ASN A 108 8.00 5.44 2.06
CA ASN A 108 7.68 4.10 1.54
C ASN A 108 8.65 3.03 2.07
N ASP A 109 9.95 3.32 2.07
CA ASP A 109 11.00 2.38 2.50
C ASP A 109 10.86 2.04 3.99
N ARG A 110 10.30 2.97 4.78
CA ARG A 110 9.94 2.77 6.19
C ARG A 110 8.55 2.16 6.38
N GLY A 111 7.93 1.67 5.31
CA GLY A 111 6.64 0.98 5.32
C GLY A 111 5.42 1.90 5.45
N PHE A 112 5.59 3.21 5.25
CA PHE A 112 4.44 4.12 5.17
C PHE A 112 3.70 3.93 3.85
N SER A 113 2.38 3.71 3.93
CA SER A 113 1.50 3.67 2.76
C SER A 113 0.37 4.67 2.90
N PHE A 114 -0.03 5.28 1.77
CA PHE A 114 -1.16 6.20 1.67
C PHE A 114 -2.47 5.40 1.53
N ALA A 115 -2.61 4.34 2.34
CA ALA A 115 -3.76 3.44 2.40
C ALA A 115 -4.79 3.96 3.41
N GLY A 116 -5.15 5.24 3.32
CA GLY A 116 -6.21 5.81 4.14
C GLY A 116 -7.51 5.04 3.96
N SER A 117 -8.33 4.95 5.01
CA SER A 117 -9.66 4.31 4.93
C SER A 117 -10.69 5.18 4.19
N GLY A 118 -10.25 6.26 3.53
CA GLY A 118 -11.12 7.25 2.89
C GLY A 118 -11.97 8.05 3.89
N CYS A 119 -11.66 7.95 5.19
CA CYS A 119 -12.36 8.63 6.29
C CYS A 119 -11.62 9.87 6.80
N SER A 120 -10.39 10.11 6.35
CA SER A 120 -9.58 11.29 6.69
C SER A 120 -9.14 11.99 5.40
N VAL A 121 -9.10 13.32 5.42
CA VAL A 121 -8.59 14.13 4.29
C VAL A 121 -7.13 13.83 4.00
N GLY A 122 -6.77 13.93 2.72
CA GLY A 122 -5.51 13.47 2.14
C GLY A 122 -4.27 13.82 2.96
N TYR A 123 -3.37 12.84 3.02
CA TYR A 123 -2.12 12.97 3.74
C TYR A 123 -1.21 14.01 3.07
N THR A 124 -0.75 14.99 3.85
CA THR A 124 0.27 15.94 3.38
C THR A 124 1.62 15.47 3.87
N PRO A 125 2.48 14.91 3.00
CA PRO A 125 3.82 14.50 3.40
C PRO A 125 4.66 15.72 3.83
N PRO A 126 5.69 15.52 4.66
CA PRO A 126 6.61 16.58 5.03
C PRO A 126 7.32 17.13 3.77
N ARG A 127 7.84 18.36 3.84
CA ARG A 127 8.49 19.00 2.68
C ARG A 127 9.98 18.73 2.59
N ARG A 128 10.60 18.17 3.62
CA ARG A 128 12.05 17.92 3.71
C ARG A 128 12.32 16.60 4.42
N LEU A 129 13.40 15.92 4.02
CA LEU A 129 13.83 14.63 4.61
C LEU A 129 14.01 14.70 6.13
N ARG A 130 14.63 15.76 6.65
CA ARG A 130 14.83 15.96 8.10
C ARG A 130 13.54 15.97 8.94
N GLN A 131 12.38 16.16 8.31
CA GLN A 131 11.09 16.19 8.99
C GLN A 131 10.40 14.83 9.00
N VAL A 132 10.94 13.82 8.31
CA VAL A 132 10.32 12.50 8.22
C VAL A 132 10.27 11.80 9.57
N ASP A 133 11.32 11.91 10.39
CA ASP A 133 11.31 11.29 11.73
C ASP A 133 10.25 11.92 12.64
N ALA A 134 10.21 13.25 12.69
CA ALA A 134 9.17 13.99 13.42
C ALA A 134 7.77 13.69 12.88
N PHE A 135 7.67 13.40 11.58
CA PHE A 135 6.43 13.00 10.95
C PHE A 135 5.96 11.63 11.46
N PHE A 136 6.83 10.61 11.46
CA PHE A 136 6.50 9.27 11.97
C PHE A 136 6.11 9.30 13.45
N ALA A 137 6.83 10.06 14.27
CA ALA A 137 6.52 10.22 15.69
C ALA A 137 5.08 10.70 15.95
N ARG A 138 4.53 11.51 15.04
CA ARG A 138 3.17 12.09 15.15
C ARG A 138 2.07 11.24 14.52
N HIS A 139 2.38 10.47 13.47
CA HIS A 139 1.35 9.88 12.60
C HIS A 139 1.40 8.36 12.49
N GLN A 140 2.47 7.69 12.95
CA GLN A 140 2.53 6.24 12.87
C GLN A 140 1.57 5.62 13.89
N ARG A 141 0.53 4.95 13.40
CA ARG A 141 -0.23 4.01 14.21
C ARG A 141 0.70 2.83 14.54
N LEU A 142 1.37 2.91 15.68
CA LEU A 142 2.14 1.78 16.21
C LEU A 142 1.21 0.55 16.29
N SER A 143 1.66 -0.56 15.71
CA SER A 143 0.93 -1.82 15.83
C SER A 143 0.81 -2.21 17.30
N LYS A 144 -0.18 -3.05 17.65
CA LYS A 144 -0.31 -3.55 19.03
C LYS A 144 1.01 -4.21 19.50
N GLY A 145 1.68 -4.96 18.62
CA GLY A 145 2.97 -5.58 18.88
C GLY A 145 4.11 -4.59 19.08
N ARG A 146 4.20 -3.51 18.28
CA ARG A 146 5.24 -2.48 18.47
C ARG A 146 5.05 -1.72 19.78
N LYS A 147 3.80 -1.34 20.10
CA LYS A 147 3.46 -0.75 21.40
C LYS A 147 3.83 -1.66 22.58
N LEU A 148 3.72 -2.97 22.38
CA LEU A 148 4.10 -3.97 23.38
C LEU A 148 5.62 -4.05 23.54
N LEU A 149 6.38 -4.11 22.44
CA LEU A 149 7.84 -4.10 22.46
C LEU A 149 8.39 -2.83 23.13
N ASP A 150 7.85 -1.65 22.80
CA ASP A 150 8.29 -0.39 23.39
C ASP A 150 8.02 -0.37 24.91
N LYS A 151 6.94 -1.01 25.40
CA LYS A 151 6.68 -1.18 26.84
C LYS A 151 7.70 -2.08 27.54
N PHE A 152 8.21 -3.10 26.86
CA PHE A 152 9.22 -4.00 27.43
C PHE A 152 10.63 -3.39 27.37
N ALA A 153 10.93 -2.58 26.35
CA ALA A 153 12.21 -1.90 26.22
C ALA A 153 12.38 -0.68 27.16
N ALA A 154 11.29 -0.17 27.73
CA ALA A 154 11.28 0.92 28.71
C ALA A 154 11.41 0.46 30.17
N LYS A 155 11.65 -0.84 30.40
CA LYS A 155 11.98 -1.44 31.70
C LYS A 155 13.47 -1.80 31.73
#